data_AF-A0A6C0DK01-F1
#
_entry.id   AF-A0A6C0DK01-F1
#
_cell.length_a   1.000
_cell.length_b   1.000
_cell.length_c   1.000
_cell.angle_alpha   90.00
_cell.angle_beta   90.00
_cell.angle_gamma   90.00
#
_symmetry.space_group_name_H-M   'P 1'
#
loop_
_entity.id
_entity.type
_entity.pdbx_description
1 polymer ?
#
loop_
_entity_poly.entity_id
_entity_poly.type
_entity_poly.pdbx_seq_one_letter_code
_entity_poly.pdbx_strand_id
1 'polypeptide(L)'
;MGCGCKKGKLTLVVDHSKADGQPETWGPAIWAMLHIIACRIGKSSIDVDQIREMEFVLGHLPTILPCPTCQAHMRSYLVTTPFRCDTLRGEELNTYARTWMMNFHNTVRRTKGQAVDILTLEKYSELYAAETIQECHINTMMGNVTFGIRNGLVKIDNWKRWVPHFNRLKVMVGQ
;
A
#
# COMPACT_ATOMS: atom_id res chain seq x y z
N MET A 1 12.55 12.92 -20.81
CA MET A 1 12.89 11.50 -20.56
C MET A 1 11.75 10.91 -19.75
N GLY A 2 10.77 10.31 -20.42
CA GLY A 2 9.56 9.79 -19.77
C GLY A 2 9.82 8.39 -19.21
N CYS A 3 9.61 8.19 -17.91
CA CYS A 3 9.53 6.86 -17.33
C CYS A 3 8.15 6.28 -17.68
N GLY A 4 7.99 5.83 -18.92
CA GLY A 4 6.76 5.21 -19.41
C GLY A 4 6.63 3.80 -18.85
N CYS A 5 6.00 3.67 -17.68
CA CYS A 5 5.72 2.37 -17.10
C CYS A 5 4.60 1.68 -17.89
N LYS A 6 4.94 0.88 -18.91
CA LYS A 6 3.96 0.09 -19.65
C LYS A 6 4.01 -1.38 -19.21
N LYS A 7 2.99 -1.79 -18.45
CA LYS A 7 2.24 -3.08 -18.50
C LYS A 7 1.34 -3.18 -17.25
N GLY A 8 0.03 -3.25 -17.45
CA GLY A 8 -1.00 -3.37 -16.39
C GLY A 8 -2.11 -2.33 -16.51
N LYS A 9 -3.34 -2.65 -16.06
CA LYS A 9 -4.46 -1.69 -16.04
C LYS A 9 -4.19 -0.51 -15.11
N LEU A 10 -3.30 -0.70 -14.13
CA LEU A 10 -2.87 0.30 -13.15
C LEU A 10 -1.69 1.14 -13.67
N THR A 11 -1.73 1.54 -14.93
CA THR A 11 -0.68 2.40 -15.50
C THR A 11 -0.69 3.74 -14.76
N LEU A 12 0.44 4.13 -14.19
CA LEU A 12 0.61 5.45 -13.60
C LEU A 12 0.54 6.52 -14.71
N VAL A 13 -0.51 7.34 -14.70
CA VAL A 13 -0.80 8.32 -15.77
C VAL A 13 -0.15 9.69 -15.52
N VAL A 14 0.28 9.95 -14.28
CA VAL A 14 0.90 11.22 -13.89
C VAL A 14 2.43 11.12 -14.06
N ASP A 15 3.09 12.20 -14.45
CA ASP A 15 4.55 12.28 -14.51
C ASP A 15 5.14 12.24 -13.10
N HIS A 16 5.28 11.04 -12.54
CA HIS A 16 5.86 10.80 -11.22
C HIS A 16 7.39 10.85 -11.23
N SER A 17 8.03 11.36 -12.29
CA SER A 17 9.49 11.50 -12.36
C SER A 17 10.04 12.51 -11.34
N LYS A 18 9.18 13.37 -10.78
CA LYS A 18 9.55 14.34 -9.75
C LYS A 18 8.93 13.98 -8.41
N ALA A 19 9.78 13.65 -7.44
CA ALA A 19 9.37 13.52 -6.06
C ALA A 19 9.14 14.93 -5.47
N ASP A 20 7.91 15.23 -5.12
CA ASP A 20 7.45 16.53 -4.62
C ASP A 20 6.71 16.45 -3.26
N GLY A 21 6.54 15.22 -2.74
CA GLY A 21 5.82 14.95 -1.51
C GLY A 21 4.29 15.06 -1.63
N GLN A 22 3.76 15.43 -2.80
CA GLN A 22 2.32 15.60 -2.99
C GLN A 22 1.62 14.23 -3.07
N PRO A 23 0.57 13.97 -2.27
CA PRO A 23 -0.13 12.68 -2.26
C PRO A 23 -0.63 12.21 -3.62
N GLU A 24 -0.96 13.13 -4.52
CA GLU A 24 -1.38 12.84 -5.89
C GLU A 24 -0.23 12.23 -6.72
N THR A 25 1.02 12.54 -6.38
CA THR A 25 2.24 12.07 -7.06
C THR A 25 2.74 10.73 -6.53
N TRP A 26 2.39 10.28 -5.32
CA TRP A 26 2.88 8.99 -4.80
C TRP A 26 1.79 8.07 -4.27
N GLY A 27 0.63 8.61 -3.92
CA GLY A 27 -0.51 7.88 -3.40
C GLY A 27 -0.94 6.73 -4.32
N PRO A 28 -1.14 6.95 -5.63
CA PRO A 28 -1.52 5.88 -6.56
C PRO A 28 -0.55 4.69 -6.55
N ALA A 29 0.76 4.95 -6.49
CA ALA A 29 1.77 3.90 -6.45
C ALA A 29 1.71 3.07 -5.16
N ILE A 30 1.59 3.73 -4.00
CA ILE A 30 1.47 3.03 -2.71
C ILE A 30 0.16 2.23 -2.65
N TRP A 31 -0.97 2.81 -3.08
CA TRP A 31 -2.24 2.10 -3.14
C TRP A 31 -2.18 0.88 -4.04
N ALA A 32 -1.61 1.00 -5.24
CA ALA A 32 -1.45 -0.13 -6.14
C ALA A 32 -0.67 -1.27 -5.47
N MET A 33 0.47 -0.98 -4.86
CA MET A 33 1.27 -2.00 -4.16
C MET A 33 0.50 -2.69 -3.04
N LEU A 34 -0.16 -1.91 -2.17
CA LEU A 34 -0.91 -2.44 -1.03
C LEU A 34 -2.13 -3.27 -1.48
N HIS A 35 -2.86 -2.83 -2.50
CA HIS A 35 -4.00 -3.56 -3.04
C HIS A 35 -3.57 -4.88 -3.69
N ILE A 36 -2.48 -4.85 -4.46
CA ILE A 36 -1.90 -6.04 -5.09
C ILE A 36 -1.44 -7.05 -4.04
N ILE A 37 -0.79 -6.61 -2.95
CA ILE A 37 -0.39 -7.48 -1.83
C ILE A 37 -1.62 -8.10 -1.17
N ALA A 38 -2.65 -7.30 -0.87
CA ALA A 38 -3.89 -7.79 -0.25
C ALA A 38 -4.61 -8.85 -1.09
N CYS A 39 -4.54 -8.76 -2.42
CA CYS A 39 -5.06 -9.79 -3.34
C CYS A 39 -4.30 -11.12 -3.31
N ARG A 40 -3.12 -11.19 -2.69
CA ARG A 40 -2.22 -12.35 -2.75
C ARG A 40 -1.86 -12.97 -1.40
N ILE A 41 -2.03 -12.23 -0.31
CA ILE A 41 -1.98 -12.80 1.05
C ILE A 41 -2.97 -13.96 1.18
N GLY A 42 -2.61 -15.02 1.91
CA GLY A 42 -3.49 -16.18 2.10
C GLY A 42 -3.52 -17.17 0.92
N LYS A 43 -2.66 -17.00 -0.10
CA LYS A 43 -2.58 -17.89 -1.27
C LYS A 43 -1.42 -18.89 -1.24
N SER A 44 -0.62 -18.89 -0.17
CA SER A 44 0.49 -19.82 0.02
C SER A 44 0.44 -20.44 1.42
N SER A 45 1.30 -21.40 1.72
CA SER A 45 1.31 -22.11 3.01
C SER A 45 1.97 -21.35 4.16
N ILE A 46 2.43 -20.11 3.94
CA ILE A 46 3.20 -19.31 4.90
C ILE A 46 2.40 -18.13 5.48
N ASP A 47 1.10 -18.35 5.73
CA ASP A 47 0.17 -17.32 6.20
C ASP A 47 0.65 -16.59 7.46
N VAL A 48 1.24 -17.30 8.42
CA VAL A 48 1.71 -16.70 9.69
C VAL A 48 2.78 -15.64 9.45
N ASP A 49 3.74 -15.92 8.56
CA ASP A 49 4.78 -14.94 8.22
C ASP A 49 4.19 -13.78 7.40
N GLN A 50 3.26 -14.06 6.48
CA GLN A 50 2.57 -13.01 5.72
C GLN A 50 1.80 -12.06 6.64
N ILE A 51 1.08 -12.59 7.63
CA ILE A 51 0.36 -11.79 8.64
C ILE A 51 1.34 -10.90 9.39
N ARG A 52 2.42 -11.48 9.93
CA ARG A 52 3.43 -10.72 10.69
C ARG A 52 4.02 -9.57 9.87
N GLU A 53 4.40 -9.81 8.62
CA GLU A 53 4.98 -8.77 7.79
C GLU A 53 3.92 -7.73 7.35
N MET A 54 2.68 -8.14 7.05
CA MET A 54 1.56 -7.25 6.71
C MET A 54 1.20 -6.32 7.88
N GLU A 55 1.06 -6.86 9.09
CA GLU A 55 0.81 -6.09 10.30
C GLU A 55 1.93 -5.08 10.57
N PHE A 56 3.18 -5.49 10.39
CA PHE A 56 4.32 -4.59 10.51
C PHE A 56 4.25 -3.47 9.48
N VAL A 57 4.07 -3.82 8.21
CA VAL A 57 4.02 -2.89 7.06
C VAL A 57 2.90 -1.87 7.24
N LEU A 58 1.69 -2.30 7.57
CA LEU A 58 0.54 -1.42 7.78
C LEU A 58 0.68 -0.59 9.05
N GLY A 59 1.07 -1.22 10.17
CA GLY A 59 1.23 -0.54 11.46
C GLY A 59 2.29 0.57 11.43
N HIS A 60 3.34 0.39 10.62
CA HIS A 60 4.41 1.39 10.46
C HIS A 60 4.24 2.29 9.22
N LEU A 61 3.22 2.06 8.39
CA LEU A 61 2.95 2.89 7.21
C LEU A 61 2.89 4.40 7.54
N PRO A 62 2.20 4.87 8.62
CA PRO A 62 2.22 6.29 8.98
C PRO A 62 3.60 6.90 9.21
N THR A 63 4.62 6.09 9.45
CA THR A 63 5.97 6.60 9.78
C THR A 63 6.82 6.87 8.55
N ILE A 64 6.38 6.39 7.37
CA ILE A 64 7.09 6.53 6.10
C ILE A 64 6.33 7.35 5.05
N LEU A 65 5.06 7.71 5.29
CA LEU A 65 4.31 8.57 4.36
C LEU A 65 4.89 10.00 4.39
N PRO A 66 5.28 10.59 3.24
CA PRO A 66 5.89 11.93 3.16
C PRO A 66 4.85 13.06 3.22
N CYS A 67 3.84 12.93 4.08
CA CYS A 67 2.70 13.84 4.18
C CYS A 67 2.10 13.79 5.61
N PRO A 68 2.29 14.81 6.47
CA PRO A 68 1.83 14.78 7.87
C PRO A 68 0.35 14.46 8.04
N THR A 69 -0.51 15.06 7.21
CA THR A 69 -1.96 14.81 7.21
C THR A 69 -2.28 13.35 6.88
N CYS A 70 -1.58 12.77 5.90
CA CYS A 70 -1.73 11.37 5.51
C CYS A 70 -1.28 10.43 6.64
N GLN A 71 -0.18 10.78 7.34
CA GLN A 71 0.26 10.04 8.52
C GLN A 71 -0.80 10.07 9.63
N ALA A 72 -1.38 11.24 9.91
CA ALA A 72 -2.42 11.39 10.93
C ALA A 72 -3.68 10.58 10.57
N HIS A 73 -4.15 10.65 9.33
CA HIS A 73 -5.30 9.87 8.88
C HIS A 73 -5.07 8.36 9.01
N MET A 74 -3.90 7.85 8.61
CA MET A 74 -3.59 6.43 8.76
C MET A 74 -3.51 6.02 10.24
N ARG A 75 -2.91 6.85 11.13
CA ARG A 75 -2.90 6.58 12.58
C ARG A 75 -4.31 6.49 13.14
N SER A 76 -5.17 7.47 12.83
CA SER A 76 -6.55 7.47 13.29
C SER A 76 -7.33 6.25 12.78
N TYR A 77 -7.13 5.87 11.52
CA TYR A 77 -7.77 4.68 10.96
C TYR A 77 -7.31 3.39 11.63
N LEU A 78 -6.01 3.25 11.90
CA LEU A 78 -5.47 2.07 12.60
C LEU A 78 -5.97 1.94 14.04
N VAL A 79 -6.28 3.05 14.72
CA VAL A 79 -6.86 3.04 16.07
C VAL A 79 -8.27 2.46 16.04
N THR A 80 -9.11 2.88 15.09
CA THR A 80 -10.50 2.42 15.01
C THR A 80 -10.65 1.08 14.29
N THR A 81 -9.74 0.77 13.38
CA THR A 81 -9.84 -0.37 12.46
C THR A 81 -8.47 -1.05 12.35
N PRO A 82 -7.92 -1.60 13.44
CA PRO A 82 -6.62 -2.27 13.40
C PRO A 82 -6.67 -3.49 12.48
N PHE A 83 -5.60 -3.71 11.71
CA PHE A 83 -5.42 -4.95 10.97
C PHE A 83 -4.99 -6.05 11.96
N ARG A 84 -5.89 -6.98 12.27
CA ARG A 84 -5.67 -8.07 13.23
C ARG A 84 -6.24 -9.35 12.66
N CYS A 85 -5.37 -10.29 12.31
CA CYS A 85 -5.79 -11.51 11.60
C CYS A 85 -4.99 -12.76 12.00
N ASP A 86 -4.41 -12.76 13.20
CA ASP A 86 -3.54 -13.83 13.73
C ASP A 86 -4.11 -15.25 13.60
N THR A 87 -5.43 -15.39 13.62
CA THR A 87 -6.15 -16.67 13.54
C THR A 87 -6.61 -17.04 12.13
N LEU A 88 -6.61 -16.10 11.18
CA LEU A 88 -7.16 -16.32 9.83
C LEU A 88 -6.14 -17.01 8.93
N ARG A 89 -6.60 -17.91 8.05
CA ARG A 89 -5.74 -18.62 7.10
C ARG A 89 -6.40 -18.71 5.72
N GLY A 90 -5.61 -18.99 4.69
CA GLY A 90 -6.08 -19.26 3.34
C GLY A 90 -7.01 -18.16 2.79
N GLU A 91 -8.15 -18.59 2.25
CA GLU A 91 -9.15 -17.70 1.65
C GLU A 91 -9.81 -16.75 2.67
N GLU A 92 -9.94 -17.13 3.95
CA GLU A 92 -10.48 -16.25 4.99
C GLU A 92 -9.54 -15.07 5.23
N LEU A 93 -8.24 -15.34 5.33
CA LEU A 93 -7.21 -14.33 5.44
C LEU A 93 -7.18 -13.42 4.19
N ASN A 94 -7.26 -14.01 3.00
CA ASN A 94 -7.30 -13.24 1.74
C ASN A 94 -8.53 -12.32 1.68
N THR A 95 -9.70 -12.82 2.05
CA THR A 95 -10.95 -12.06 2.09
C THR A 95 -10.90 -10.93 3.11
N TYR A 96 -10.36 -11.19 4.29
CA TYR A 96 -10.13 -10.18 5.31
C TYR A 96 -9.19 -9.08 4.79
N ALA A 97 -8.04 -9.45 4.21
CA ALA A 97 -7.04 -8.51 3.73
C ALA A 97 -7.59 -7.59 2.62
N ARG A 98 -8.29 -8.15 1.63
CA ARG A 98 -8.94 -7.37 0.57
C ARG A 98 -10.01 -6.43 1.13
N THR A 99 -10.87 -6.94 2.02
CA THR A 99 -11.94 -6.15 2.65
C THR A 99 -11.37 -4.98 3.46
N TRP A 100 -10.36 -5.24 4.30
CA TRP A 100 -9.72 -4.22 5.11
C TRP A 100 -9.10 -3.13 4.23
N MET A 101 -8.35 -3.52 3.18
CA MET A 101 -7.69 -2.57 2.29
C MET A 101 -8.69 -1.75 1.46
N MET A 102 -9.76 -2.38 0.96
CA MET A 102 -10.85 -1.70 0.27
C MET A 102 -11.53 -0.68 1.18
N ASN A 103 -11.87 -1.08 2.40
CA ASN A 103 -12.52 -0.20 3.37
C ASN A 103 -11.63 0.97 3.76
N PHE A 104 -10.33 0.74 3.93
CA PHE A 104 -9.37 1.79 4.23
C PHE A 104 -9.31 2.83 3.12
N HIS A 105 -9.10 2.40 1.87
CA HIS A 105 -9.03 3.31 0.73
C HIS A 105 -10.34 4.09 0.54
N ASN A 106 -11.49 3.41 0.69
CA ASN A 106 -12.79 4.07 0.61
C ASN A 106 -13.02 5.10 1.73
N THR A 107 -12.55 4.83 2.95
CA THR A 107 -12.60 5.83 4.03
C THR A 107 -11.76 7.06 3.68
N VAL A 108 -10.54 6.88 3.16
CA VAL A 108 -9.70 8.02 2.71
C VAL A 108 -10.40 8.82 1.61
N ARG A 109 -11.00 8.15 0.61
CA ARG A 109 -11.75 8.81 -0.46
C ARG A 109 -12.93 9.63 0.08
N ARG A 110 -13.72 9.09 1.01
CA ARG A 110 -14.83 9.81 1.66
C ARG A 110 -14.32 11.02 2.43
N THR A 111 -13.23 10.91 3.19
CA THR A 111 -12.62 12.05 3.91
C THR A 111 -12.16 13.15 2.96
N LYS A 112 -11.70 12.80 1.75
CA LYS A 112 -11.35 13.77 0.69
C LYS A 112 -12.57 14.27 -0.11
N GLY A 113 -13.80 13.85 0.21
CA GLY A 113 -15.00 14.19 -0.56
C GLY A 113 -15.05 13.55 -1.96
N GLN A 114 -14.28 12.49 -2.18
CA GLN A 114 -14.20 11.79 -3.47
C GLN A 114 -15.19 10.61 -3.49
N ALA A 115 -15.81 10.33 -4.65
CA ALA A 115 -16.80 9.26 -4.80
C ALA A 115 -16.18 7.88 -4.57
N VAL A 116 -16.80 7.02 -3.74
CA VAL A 116 -16.29 5.65 -3.50
C VAL A 116 -16.08 4.90 -4.81
N ASP A 117 -14.94 4.20 -4.92
CA ASP A 117 -14.48 3.61 -6.18
C ASP A 117 -14.85 2.13 -6.31
N ILE A 118 -14.63 1.36 -5.23
CA ILE A 118 -14.78 -0.09 -5.24
C ILE A 118 -15.69 -0.49 -4.08
N LEU A 119 -16.85 -1.05 -4.39
CA LEU A 119 -17.86 -1.44 -3.40
C LEU A 119 -17.91 -2.94 -3.13
N THR A 120 -17.34 -3.76 -4.02
CA THR A 120 -17.43 -5.23 -3.92
C THR A 120 -16.08 -5.88 -4.15
N LEU A 121 -15.89 -7.08 -3.59
CA LEU A 121 -14.65 -7.84 -3.73
C LEU A 121 -14.45 -8.41 -5.14
N GLU A 122 -15.52 -8.61 -5.89
CA GLU A 122 -15.46 -8.98 -7.31
C GLU A 122 -14.81 -7.85 -8.09
N LYS A 123 -15.30 -6.62 -7.93
CA LYS A 123 -14.71 -5.46 -8.62
C LYS A 123 -13.27 -5.21 -8.18
N TYR A 124 -13.01 -5.38 -6.89
CA TYR A 124 -11.65 -5.30 -6.35
C TYR A 124 -10.71 -6.31 -7.02
N SER A 125 -11.17 -7.56 -7.18
CA SER A 125 -10.37 -8.63 -7.78
C SER A 125 -10.13 -8.41 -9.27
N GLU A 126 -11.12 -7.89 -10.02
CA GLU A 126 -10.96 -7.51 -11.44
C GLU A 126 -9.84 -6.48 -11.67
N LEU A 127 -9.61 -5.60 -10.70
CA LEU A 127 -8.64 -4.52 -10.78
C LEU A 127 -7.24 -4.95 -10.36
N TYR A 128 -7.11 -5.77 -9.32
CA TYR A 128 -5.82 -6.01 -8.67
C TYR A 128 -5.32 -7.45 -8.71
N ALA A 129 -6.18 -8.45 -8.88
CA ALA A 129 -5.78 -9.86 -8.69
C ALA A 129 -4.76 -10.35 -9.73
N ALA A 130 -4.86 -9.85 -10.97
CA ALA A 130 -3.97 -10.20 -12.08
C ALA A 130 -2.75 -9.26 -12.21
N GLU A 131 -2.68 -8.21 -11.40
CA GLU A 131 -1.65 -7.18 -11.52
C GLU A 131 -0.36 -7.58 -10.77
N THR A 132 0.74 -6.95 -11.16
CA THR A 132 2.05 -7.07 -10.49
C THR A 132 2.58 -5.72 -10.06
N ILE A 133 3.40 -5.72 -9.00
CA ILE A 133 4.08 -4.52 -8.54
C ILE A 133 5.15 -4.16 -9.56
N GLN A 134 4.89 -3.07 -10.30
CA GLN A 134 5.82 -2.55 -11.30
C GLN A 134 6.98 -1.79 -10.64
N GLU A 135 8.11 -1.73 -11.34
CA GLU A 135 9.29 -0.98 -10.92
C GLU A 135 8.98 0.51 -10.68
N CYS A 136 8.11 1.11 -11.51
CA CYS A 136 7.70 2.50 -11.29
C CYS A 136 6.96 2.70 -9.96
N HIS A 137 6.17 1.74 -9.47
CA HIS A 137 5.54 1.88 -8.16
C HIS A 137 6.59 2.00 -7.05
N ILE A 138 7.64 1.16 -7.13
CA ILE A 138 8.76 1.16 -6.20
C ILE A 138 9.55 2.48 -6.33
N ASN A 139 9.92 2.87 -7.55
CA ASN A 139 10.70 4.08 -7.81
C ASN A 139 9.96 5.35 -7.35
N THR A 140 8.64 5.45 -7.61
CA THR A 140 7.81 6.57 -7.14
C THR A 140 7.74 6.62 -5.61
N MET A 141 7.55 5.49 -4.94
CA MET A 141 7.56 5.44 -3.47
C MET A 141 8.94 5.84 -2.92
N MET A 142 10.02 5.24 -3.41
CA MET A 142 11.38 5.53 -2.94
C MET A 142 11.75 7.01 -3.14
N GLY A 143 11.42 7.59 -4.29
CA GLY A 143 11.65 9.00 -4.57
C GLY A 143 10.94 9.91 -3.57
N ASN A 144 9.65 9.65 -3.30
CA ASN A 144 8.86 10.49 -2.40
C ASN A 144 9.18 10.27 -0.92
N VAL A 145 9.55 9.05 -0.50
CA VAL A 145 10.09 8.84 0.85
C VAL A 145 11.43 9.55 1.02
N THR A 146 12.31 9.51 0.00
CA THR A 146 13.58 10.25 0.02
C THR A 146 13.35 11.76 0.12
N PHE A 147 12.36 12.29 -0.61
CA PHE A 147 11.90 13.68 -0.45
C PHE A 147 11.45 13.93 1.00
N GLY A 148 10.62 13.04 1.57
CA GLY A 148 10.17 13.14 2.95
C GLY A 148 11.31 13.15 3.97
N ILE A 149 12.36 12.35 3.76
CA ILE A 149 13.55 12.32 4.60
C ILE A 149 14.32 13.64 4.52
N ARG A 150 14.57 14.14 3.30
CA ARG A 150 15.28 15.42 3.09
C ARG A 150 14.58 16.62 3.70
N ASN A 151 13.26 16.57 3.79
CA ASN A 151 12.42 17.65 4.34
C ASN A 151 11.99 17.39 5.80
N GLY A 152 12.54 16.38 6.49
CA GLY A 152 12.23 16.09 7.88
C GLY A 152 10.82 15.55 8.16
N LEU A 153 10.07 15.18 7.11
CA LEU A 153 8.72 14.58 7.21
C LEU A 153 8.78 13.09 7.57
N VAL A 154 9.88 12.42 7.22
CA VAL A 154 10.11 10.99 7.47
C VAL A 154 11.48 10.82 8.13
N LYS A 155 11.56 10.03 9.21
CA LYS A 155 12.85 9.67 9.81
C LYS A 155 13.51 8.56 9.01
N ILE A 156 14.80 8.70 8.71
CA ILE A 156 15.55 7.69 7.95
C ILE A 156 15.53 6.31 8.62
N ASP A 157 15.53 6.24 9.95
CA ASP A 157 15.49 4.98 10.69
C ASP A 157 14.15 4.25 10.52
N ASN A 158 13.04 4.99 10.45
CA ASN A 158 11.73 4.41 10.17
C ASN A 158 11.72 3.76 8.78
N TRP A 159 12.30 4.43 7.78
CA TRP A 159 12.43 3.90 6.43
C TRP A 159 13.32 2.64 6.38
N LYS A 160 14.52 2.70 6.98
CA LYS A 160 15.44 1.55 7.06
C LYS A 160 14.81 0.35 7.76
N ARG A 161 13.94 0.58 8.75
CA ARG A 161 13.21 -0.48 9.44
C ARG A 161 12.03 -1.00 8.61
N TRP A 162 11.33 -0.15 7.85
CA TRP A 162 10.14 -0.53 7.11
C TRP A 162 10.44 -1.34 5.83
N VAL A 163 11.46 -0.93 5.06
CA VAL A 163 11.79 -1.54 3.75
C VAL A 163 12.01 -3.06 3.81
N PRO A 164 12.78 -3.61 4.76
CA PRO A 164 13.00 -5.06 4.82
C PRO A 164 11.71 -5.85 5.01
N HIS A 165 10.76 -5.34 5.79
CA HIS A 165 9.47 -5.99 6.03
C HIS A 165 8.60 -5.95 4.77
N PHE A 166 8.52 -4.80 4.11
CA PHE A 166 7.83 -4.69 2.83
C PHE A 166 8.41 -5.64 1.77
N ASN A 167 9.74 -5.69 1.64
CA ASN A 167 10.40 -6.57 0.68
C ASN A 167 10.17 -8.05 0.98
N ARG A 168 10.23 -8.46 2.26
CA ARG A 168 9.89 -9.84 2.66
C ARG A 168 8.45 -10.17 2.31
N LEU A 169 7.50 -9.31 2.69
CA LEU A 169 6.08 -9.50 2.36
C LEU A 169 5.87 -9.63 0.86
N LYS A 170 6.48 -8.74 0.07
CA LYS A 170 6.44 -8.74 -1.40
C LYS A 170 6.86 -10.10 -1.97
N VAL A 171 8.00 -10.62 -1.51
CA VAL A 171 8.49 -11.95 -1.94
C VAL A 171 7.54 -13.07 -1.50
N MET A 172 7.04 -13.04 -0.26
CA MET A 172 6.13 -14.07 0.27
C MET A 172 4.80 -14.15 -0.50
N VAL A 173 4.37 -13.06 -1.12
CA VAL A 173 3.16 -12.99 -1.96
C VAL A 173 3.47 -13.09 -3.47
N GLY A 174 4.70 -13.43 -3.84
CA GLY A 174 5.12 -13.68 -5.22
C GLY A 174 5.22 -12.44 -6.11
N GLN A 175 5.64 -11.30 -5.55
CA GLN A 175 5.78 -9.99 -6.21
C GLN A 175 7.22 -9.49 -6.28
#